data_AF-W5YL78-F1
#
_entry.id   AF-W5YL78-F1
#
_cell.length_a   1.000
_cell.length_b   1.000
_cell.length_c   1.000
_cell.angle_alpha   90.00
_cell.angle_beta   90.00
_cell.angle_gamma   90.00
#
_symmetry.space_group_name_H-M   'P 1'
#
loop_
_entity.id
_entity.type
_entity.pdbx_description
1 polymer ?
#
loop_
_entity_poly.entity_id
_entity_poly.type
_entity_poly.pdbx_seq_one_letter_code
_entity_poly.pdbx_strand_id
1 'polypeptide(L)'
;MIVWEGKSLVVTLFRTWAKTSVSDYLLAYQSMVNHHPHREWVKIIDFTDYVETSDLLGLLYADELKHIRKDIAEWSVRRGMIRQVIILAPGIPKDVIEQLIQIYDNSGAPAETVSSRHEASVRAEEVLKGHL
;
A
#
# COMPACT_ATOMS: atom_id res chain seq x y z
N MET A 1 -1.38 -10.46 3.45
CA MET A 1 -1.50 -11.26 2.20
C MET A 1 -1.03 -10.41 1.04
N ILE A 2 -0.33 -10.96 0.06
CA ILE A 2 0.12 -10.24 -1.14
C ILE A 2 -0.37 -11.01 -2.37
N VAL A 3 -1.12 -10.38 -3.26
CA VAL A 3 -1.72 -11.04 -4.43
C VAL A 3 -1.83 -10.08 -5.61
N TRP A 4 -1.68 -10.60 -6.83
CA TRP A 4 -1.95 -9.86 -8.05
C TRP A 4 -3.43 -9.99 -8.45
N GLU A 5 -4.05 -8.86 -8.78
CA GLU A 5 -5.38 -8.75 -9.35
C GLU A 5 -5.30 -7.91 -10.64
N GLY A 6 -5.17 -8.58 -11.78
CA GLY A 6 -4.85 -7.90 -13.04
C GLY A 6 -3.50 -7.19 -12.94
N LYS A 7 -3.47 -5.87 -13.17
CA LYS A 7 -2.27 -5.01 -13.00
C LYS A 7 -2.21 -4.34 -11.63
N SER A 8 -2.96 -4.81 -10.66
CA SER A 8 -2.96 -4.29 -9.29
C SER A 8 -2.30 -5.29 -8.34
N LEU A 9 -1.32 -4.85 -7.56
CA LEU A 9 -0.73 -5.64 -6.49
C LEU A 9 -1.44 -5.28 -5.18
N VAL A 10 -2.25 -6.19 -4.66
CA VAL A 10 -3.00 -6.01 -3.42
C VAL A 10 -2.17 -6.54 -2.24
N VAL A 11 -1.97 -5.68 -1.25
CA VAL A 11 -1.28 -5.97 0.00
C VAL A 11 -2.26 -5.77 1.16
N THR A 12 -2.73 -6.86 1.75
CA THR A 12 -3.56 -6.83 2.97
C THR A 12 -2.68 -6.92 4.21
N LEU A 13 -2.79 -5.89 5.04
CA LEU A 13 -2.06 -5.77 6.30
C LEU A 13 -3.00 -6.14 7.43
N PHE A 14 -2.69 -7.24 8.12
CA PHE A 14 -3.46 -7.71 9.27
C PHE A 14 -2.85 -7.18 10.57
N ARG A 15 -3.61 -6.94 11.62
CA ARG A 15 -3.09 -6.49 12.93
C ARG A 15 -2.10 -7.47 13.56
N THR A 16 -2.22 -8.75 13.21
CA THR A 16 -1.28 -9.80 13.65
C THR A 16 0.09 -9.68 13.00
N TRP A 17 0.33 -8.68 12.14
CA TRP A 17 1.62 -8.39 11.52
C TRP A 17 2.77 -8.19 12.49
N ALA A 18 2.51 -7.79 13.74
CA ALA A 18 3.54 -7.74 14.77
C ALA A 18 4.26 -9.10 14.97
N LYS A 19 3.67 -10.22 14.50
CA LYS A 19 4.26 -11.56 14.52
C LYS A 19 5.00 -11.94 13.23
N THR A 20 4.84 -11.19 12.15
CA THR A 20 5.52 -11.42 10.88
C THR A 20 6.79 -10.57 10.83
N SER A 21 7.94 -11.19 10.58
CA SER A 21 9.18 -10.45 10.37
C SER A 21 9.02 -9.51 9.19
N VAL A 22 9.44 -8.25 9.35
CA VAL A 22 9.43 -7.26 8.27
C VAL A 22 10.27 -7.73 7.07
N SER A 23 11.34 -8.49 7.34
CA SER A 23 12.18 -9.11 6.30
C SER A 23 11.42 -10.16 5.49
N ASP A 24 10.59 -10.99 6.13
CA ASP A 24 9.79 -12.01 5.43
C ASP A 24 8.76 -11.35 4.51
N TYR A 25 8.13 -10.27 4.99
CA TYR A 25 7.24 -9.46 4.16
C TYR A 25 7.97 -8.87 2.95
N LEU A 26 9.14 -8.28 3.15
CA LEU A 26 9.94 -7.70 2.07
C LEU A 26 10.28 -8.75 1.00
N LEU A 27 10.75 -9.92 1.42
CA LEU A 27 11.10 -11.02 0.53
C LEU A 27 9.87 -11.52 -0.26
N ALA A 28 8.74 -11.72 0.42
CA ALA A 28 7.49 -12.12 -0.23
C ALA A 28 7.03 -11.07 -1.25
N TYR A 29 7.06 -9.79 -0.88
CA TYR A 29 6.68 -8.67 -1.74
C TYR A 29 7.56 -8.59 -2.99
N GLN A 30 8.87 -8.60 -2.82
CA GLN A 30 9.83 -8.54 -3.93
C GLN A 30 9.68 -9.76 -4.84
N SER A 31 9.49 -10.95 -4.27
CA SER A 31 9.24 -12.17 -5.03
C SER A 31 7.99 -12.02 -5.92
N MET A 32 6.88 -11.55 -5.36
CA MET A 32 5.62 -11.35 -6.11
C MET A 32 5.78 -10.36 -7.27
N VAL A 33 6.47 -9.23 -7.04
CA VAL A 33 6.70 -8.22 -8.10
C VAL A 33 7.65 -8.75 -9.18
N ASN A 34 8.70 -9.47 -8.81
CA ASN A 34 9.67 -10.00 -9.78
C ASN A 34 9.09 -11.15 -10.62
N HIS A 35 8.20 -11.98 -10.08
CA HIS A 35 7.60 -13.11 -10.81
C HIS A 35 6.51 -12.68 -11.79
N HIS A 36 5.89 -11.51 -11.62
CA HIS A 36 4.85 -10.98 -12.50
C HIS A 36 5.18 -9.52 -12.89
N PRO A 37 6.19 -9.32 -13.75
CA PRO A 37 6.65 -7.98 -14.09
C PRO A 37 5.64 -7.30 -15.03
N HIS A 38 4.80 -6.45 -14.47
CA HIS A 38 4.01 -5.49 -15.23
C HIS A 38 4.85 -4.24 -15.51
N ARG A 39 4.77 -3.70 -16.73
CA ARG A 39 5.44 -2.43 -17.08
C ARG A 39 4.94 -1.28 -16.22
N GLU A 40 3.65 -1.28 -15.94
CA GLU A 40 2.95 -0.32 -15.11
C GLU A 40 1.91 -1.04 -14.27
N TRP A 41 1.82 -0.69 -12.99
CA TRP A 41 0.91 -1.31 -12.05
C TRP A 41 0.56 -0.38 -10.88
N VAL A 42 -0.55 -0.70 -10.21
CA VAL A 42 -1.04 0.03 -9.04
C VAL A 42 -0.88 -0.83 -7.79
N LYS A 43 -0.39 -0.24 -6.71
CA LYS A 43 -0.34 -0.91 -5.42
C LYS A 43 -1.62 -0.59 -4.65
N ILE A 44 -2.35 -1.62 -4.23
CA ILE A 44 -3.49 -1.47 -3.32
C ILE A 44 -3.05 -1.92 -1.94
N ILE A 45 -3.26 -1.09 -0.92
CA ILE A 45 -2.88 -1.36 0.47
C ILE A 45 -4.14 -1.42 1.30
N ASP A 46 -4.45 -2.58 1.84
CA ASP A 46 -5.67 -2.81 2.59
C ASP A 46 -5.38 -2.80 4.09
N PHE A 47 -5.81 -1.72 4.74
CA PHE A 47 -5.76 -1.49 6.19
C PHE A 47 -7.13 -1.68 6.86
N THR A 48 -8.12 -2.30 6.20
CA THR A 48 -9.46 -2.46 6.78
C THR A 48 -9.47 -3.23 8.10
N ASP A 49 -8.44 -4.05 8.34
CA ASP A 49 -8.27 -4.73 9.63
C ASP A 49 -7.95 -3.73 10.76
N TYR A 50 -7.31 -2.59 10.50
CA TYR A 50 -6.93 -1.56 11.48
C TYR A 50 -8.08 -0.57 11.76
N VAL A 51 -9.08 -1.00 12.53
CA VAL A 51 -10.24 -0.13 12.87
C VAL A 51 -9.91 0.91 13.95
N GLU A 52 -8.95 0.61 14.82
CA GLU A 52 -8.53 1.50 15.90
C GLU A 52 -7.43 2.44 15.38
N THR A 53 -7.64 3.73 15.57
CA THR A 53 -6.68 4.75 15.11
C THR A 53 -5.31 4.58 15.78
N SER A 54 -5.26 4.15 17.04
CA SER A 54 -4.01 3.87 17.76
C SER A 54 -3.16 2.79 17.11
N ASP A 55 -3.79 1.73 16.59
CA ASP A 55 -3.09 0.61 15.95
C ASP A 55 -2.45 1.07 14.64
N LEU A 56 -3.19 1.87 13.86
CA LEU A 56 -2.69 2.47 12.63
C LEU A 56 -1.54 3.43 12.91
N LEU A 57 -1.67 4.32 13.89
CA LEU A 57 -0.59 5.25 14.29
C LEU A 57 0.65 4.49 14.78
N GLY A 58 0.48 3.43 15.56
CA GLY A 58 1.58 2.58 16.01
C GLY A 58 2.38 2.00 14.84
N LEU A 59 1.68 1.50 13.81
CA LEU A 59 2.32 1.04 12.58
C LEU A 59 3.00 2.17 11.81
N LEU A 60 2.36 3.33 11.69
CA LEU A 60 2.89 4.49 10.95
C LEU A 60 4.14 5.08 11.60
N TYR A 61 4.20 5.10 12.92
CA TYR A 61 5.29 5.75 13.64
C TYR A 61 6.39 4.81 14.12
N ALA A 62 6.24 3.49 13.95
CA ALA A 62 7.32 2.54 14.21
C ALA A 62 8.57 2.84 13.38
N ASP A 63 9.68 3.17 14.05
CA ASP A 63 10.91 3.65 13.41
C ASP A 63 11.51 2.62 12.44
N GLU A 64 11.46 1.33 12.80
CA GLU A 64 11.90 0.23 11.93
C GLU A 64 11.13 0.19 10.60
N LEU A 65 9.85 0.56 10.61
CA LEU A 65 8.99 0.53 9.42
C LEU A 65 9.13 1.79 8.56
N LYS A 66 9.58 2.92 9.11
CA LYS A 66 9.71 4.18 8.35
C LYS A 66 10.68 4.04 7.19
N HIS A 67 11.89 3.55 7.45
CA HIS A 67 12.91 3.37 6.43
C HIS A 67 12.49 2.31 5.41
N ILE A 68 11.98 1.18 5.89
CA ILE A 68 11.58 0.06 5.03
C ILE A 68 10.43 0.45 4.10
N ARG A 69 9.43 1.21 4.56
CA ARG A 69 8.35 1.69 3.70
C ARG A 69 8.87 2.56 2.56
N LYS A 70 9.77 3.50 2.87
CA LYS A 70 10.39 4.36 1.87
C LYS A 70 11.17 3.54 0.83
N ASP A 71 12.05 2.66 1.29
CA ASP A 71 12.89 1.83 0.42
C ASP A 71 12.05 0.91 -0.48
N ILE A 72 11.02 0.28 0.08
CA ILE A 72 10.07 -0.55 -0.68
C ILE A 72 9.40 0.29 -1.75
N ALA A 73 8.90 1.48 -1.39
CA ALA A 73 8.10 2.26 -2.30
C ALA A 73 8.95 2.86 -3.44
N GLU A 74 10.15 3.36 -3.15
CA GLU A 74 11.13 3.76 -4.18
C GLU A 74 11.52 2.59 -5.10
N TRP A 75 11.76 1.41 -4.52
CA TRP A 75 12.03 0.20 -5.28
C TRP A 75 10.85 -0.18 -6.18
N SER A 76 9.63 -0.09 -5.68
CA SER A 76 8.41 -0.39 -6.44
C SER A 76 8.19 0.57 -7.61
N VAL A 77 8.47 1.87 -7.43
CA VAL A 77 8.42 2.85 -8.53
C VAL A 77 9.40 2.48 -9.64
N ARG A 78 10.64 2.13 -9.29
CA ARG A 78 11.64 1.63 -10.27
C ARG A 78 11.21 0.33 -10.98
N ARG A 79 10.22 -0.38 -10.44
CA ARG A 79 9.63 -1.59 -11.00
C ARG A 79 8.28 -1.35 -11.68
N GLY A 80 7.88 -0.10 -11.92
CA GLY A 80 6.66 0.24 -12.66
C GLY A 80 5.44 0.56 -11.80
N MET A 81 5.58 0.74 -10.48
CA MET A 81 4.48 1.23 -9.66
C MET A 81 4.19 2.70 -10.00
N ILE A 82 2.97 3.00 -10.42
CA ILE A 82 2.57 4.37 -10.82
C ILE A 82 1.62 5.05 -9.82
N ARG A 83 1.02 4.28 -8.91
CA ARG A 83 0.04 4.76 -7.92
C ARG A 83 -0.06 3.83 -6.74
N GLN A 84 -0.43 4.40 -5.60
CA GLN A 84 -0.83 3.69 -4.39
C GLN A 84 -2.27 4.05 -4.03
N VAL A 85 -3.11 3.05 -3.76
CA VAL A 85 -4.49 3.22 -3.33
C VAL A 85 -4.65 2.52 -1.99
N ILE A 86 -5.08 3.25 -0.97
CA ILE A 86 -5.08 2.79 0.41
C ILE A 86 -6.52 2.64 0.89
N ILE A 87 -6.91 1.43 1.26
CA ILE A 87 -8.24 1.13 1.78
C ILE A 87 -8.20 1.29 3.29
N LEU A 88 -9.06 2.16 3.82
CA LEU A 88 -9.17 2.42 5.25
C LEU A 88 -10.52 1.95 5.81
N ALA A 89 -10.50 1.56 7.08
CA ALA A 89 -11.73 1.32 7.82
C ALA A 89 -12.54 2.63 7.95
N PRO A 90 -13.88 2.55 8.01
CA PRO A 90 -14.70 3.71 8.32
C PRO A 90 -14.34 4.32 9.68
N GLY A 91 -14.42 5.64 9.80
CA GLY A 91 -14.21 6.34 11.08
C GLY A 91 -12.76 6.72 11.40
N ILE A 92 -11.79 6.41 10.53
CA ILE A 92 -10.43 6.95 10.67
C ILE A 92 -10.47 8.49 10.54
N PRO A 93 -9.93 9.24 11.52
CA PRO A 93 -9.93 10.69 11.50
C PRO A 93 -9.22 11.29 10.28
N LYS A 94 -9.73 12.42 9.79
CA LYS A 94 -9.24 13.08 8.56
C LYS A 94 -7.76 13.49 8.66
N ASP A 95 -7.33 13.96 9.81
CA ASP A 95 -5.93 14.32 10.08
C ASP A 95 -4.99 13.11 9.99
N VAL A 96 -5.46 11.92 10.40
CA VAL A 96 -4.71 10.67 10.28
C VAL A 96 -4.66 10.20 8.82
N ILE A 97 -5.76 10.37 8.07
CA ILE A 97 -5.80 10.14 6.63
C ILE A 97 -4.78 11.02 5.90
N GLU A 98 -4.74 12.32 6.20
CA GLU A 98 -3.82 13.26 5.58
C GLU A 98 -2.35 12.92 5.89
N GLN A 99 -2.04 12.54 7.14
CA GLN A 99 -0.72 12.05 7.53
C GLN A 99 -0.34 10.76 6.78
N LEU A 100 -1.28 9.83 6.63
CA LEU A 100 -1.06 8.58 5.90
C LEU A 100 -0.71 8.85 4.44
N ILE A 101 -1.49 9.71 3.77
CA ILE A 101 -1.22 10.09 2.38
C ILE A 101 0.19 10.69 2.27
N GLN A 102 0.56 11.62 3.14
CA GLN A 102 1.91 12.23 3.14
C GLN A 102 3.03 11.19 3.30
N ILE A 103 2.87 10.21 4.19
CA ILE A 103 3.86 9.14 4.40
C ILE A 103 4.05 8.32 3.11
N TYR A 104 2.97 8.01 2.41
CA TYR A 104 3.01 7.17 1.21
C TYR A 104 3.34 7.95 -0.08
N ASP A 105 2.97 9.23 -0.18
CA ASP A 105 3.29 10.12 -1.31
C ASP A 105 4.79 10.36 -1.48
N ASN A 106 5.53 10.43 -0.36
CA ASN A 106 6.98 10.66 -0.33
C ASN A 106 7.83 9.57 -1.03
N SER A 107 7.19 8.57 -1.62
CA SER A 107 7.81 7.45 -2.32
C SER A 107 8.03 7.63 -3.82
N GLY A 108 7.53 8.73 -4.40
CA GLY A 108 7.61 8.99 -5.83
C GLY A 108 6.46 8.43 -6.67
N ALA A 109 5.51 7.71 -6.05
CA ALA A 109 4.20 7.44 -6.63
C ALA A 109 3.12 8.06 -5.75
N PRO A 110 2.16 8.81 -6.34
CA PRO A 110 1.08 9.38 -5.56
C PRO A 110 0.26 8.32 -4.83
N ALA A 111 -0.32 8.71 -3.71
CA ALA A 111 -1.15 7.93 -2.83
C ALA A 111 -2.51 8.59 -2.66
N GLU A 112 -3.55 7.78 -2.55
CA GLU A 112 -4.89 8.22 -2.23
C GLU A 112 -5.58 7.19 -1.34
N THR A 113 -6.61 7.61 -0.62
CA THR A 113 -7.41 6.73 0.24
C THR A 113 -8.80 6.50 -0.31
N VAL A 114 -9.32 5.29 -0.12
CA VAL A 114 -10.68 4.89 -0.47
C VAL A 114 -11.32 4.13 0.69
N SER A 115 -12.64 3.99 0.66
CA SER A 115 -13.41 3.36 1.75
C SER A 115 -13.68 1.88 1.55
N SER A 116 -13.43 1.34 0.35
CA SER A 116 -13.72 -0.04 0.02
C SER A 116 -12.79 -0.63 -1.03
N ARG A 117 -12.73 -1.95 -1.08
CA ARG A 117 -12.00 -2.69 -2.12
C ARG A 117 -12.56 -2.45 -3.51
N HIS A 118 -13.88 -2.30 -3.64
CA HIS A 118 -14.51 -1.97 -4.92
C HIS A 118 -14.03 -0.62 -5.45
N GLU A 119 -14.06 0.43 -4.62
CA GLU A 119 -13.53 1.75 -4.97
C GLU A 119 -12.04 1.67 -5.34
N ALA A 120 -11.26 0.88 -4.61
CA ALA A 120 -9.84 0.70 -4.89
C ALA A 120 -9.60 0.11 -6.29
N SER A 121 -10.36 -0.92 -6.67
CA SER A 121 -10.28 -1.53 -7.99
C SER A 121 -10.67 -0.54 -9.09
N VAL A 122 -11.76 0.20 -8.92
CA VAL A 122 -12.21 1.23 -9.88
C VAL A 122 -11.11 2.28 -10.07
N ARG A 123 -10.56 2.80 -8.98
CA ARG A 123 -9.50 3.82 -9.04
C ARG A 123 -8.22 3.30 -9.70
N ALA A 124 -7.83 2.07 -9.39
CA ALA A 124 -6.69 1.44 -10.05
C ALA A 124 -6.88 1.33 -11.57
N GLU A 125 -8.07 0.94 -12.03
CA GLU A 125 -8.39 0.91 -13.45
C GLU A 125 -8.38 2.28 -14.12
N GLU A 126 -8.95 3.30 -13.48
CA GLU A 126 -8.94 4.68 -13.98
C GLU A 126 -7.50 5.17 -14.21
N VAL A 127 -6.64 4.94 -13.23
CA VAL A 127 -5.21 5.30 -13.32
C VAL A 127 -4.52 4.54 -14.44
N LEU A 128 -4.73 3.23 -14.55
CA LEU A 128 -4.11 2.41 -15.59
C LEU A 128 -4.60 2.78 -17.00
N LYS A 129 -5.85 3.22 -17.16
CA LYS A 129 -6.39 3.67 -18.46
C LYS A 129 -5.82 5.02 -18.86
N GLY A 130 -5.56 5.92 -17.91
CA GLY A 130 -4.98 7.25 -18.18
C GLY A 130 -3.50 7.23 -18.56
N HIS A 131 -2.82 6.09 -18.43
CA HIS A 131 -1.40 5.89 -18.76
C HIS A 131 -1.17 5.01 -20.01
N LEU A 132 -2.24 4.51 -20.64
CA LEU A 132 -2.21 3.79 -21.93
C LEU A 132 -2.35 4.75 -23.11
#